data_AF-A0A7J9XKA5-F1
#
_entry.id   AF-A0A7J9XKA5-F1
#
_cell.length_a   1.000
_cell.length_b   1.000
_cell.length_c   1.000
_cell.angle_alpha   90.00
_cell.angle_beta   90.00
_cell.angle_gamma   90.00
#
_symmetry.space_group_name_H-M   'P 1'
#
loop_
_entity.id
_entity.type
_entity.pdbx_description
1 polymer ?
#
loop_
_entity_poly.entity_id
_entity_poly.type
_entity_poly.pdbx_seq_one_letter_code
_entity_poly.pdbx_strand_id
1 'polypeptide(L)'
;MGLATCRGGCVDAALRRHHDRLLAVETDGDELLELFELAVTWGELDYSREPLVPPQQWLDFALCHQWRDPDRMLRVFSLATDIASRSSRGDTAAAPRNPVFAAAG
;
A
#
# COMPACT_ATOMS: atom_id res chain seq x y z
N MET A 1 17.49 5.21 -17.28
CA MET A 1 16.48 4.20 -16.87
C MET A 1 17.23 3.01 -16.28
N GLY A 2 17.33 2.93 -14.95
CA GLY A 2 17.90 1.77 -14.26
C GLY A 2 16.78 0.95 -13.64
N LEU A 3 16.62 -0.29 -14.11
CA LEU A 3 15.73 -1.30 -13.56
C LEU A 3 16.30 -1.78 -12.22
N ALA A 4 15.53 -1.64 -11.14
CA ALA A 4 15.86 -2.22 -9.84
C ALA A 4 16.00 -3.75 -9.99
N THR A 5 17.18 -4.30 -9.71
CA THR A 5 17.43 -5.74 -9.88
C THR A 5 16.86 -6.52 -8.70
N CYS A 6 16.01 -7.49 -9.01
CA CYS A 6 15.45 -8.43 -8.04
C CYS A 6 16.50 -9.52 -7.76
N ARG A 7 16.90 -9.72 -6.51
CA ARG A 7 17.75 -10.85 -6.13
C ARG A 7 16.93 -12.14 -6.06
N GLY A 8 16.68 -12.72 -7.24
CA GLY A 8 16.45 -14.15 -7.50
C GLY A 8 15.43 -14.88 -6.61
N GLY A 9 14.18 -14.97 -7.10
CA GLY A 9 13.13 -15.86 -6.54
C GLY A 9 11.78 -15.19 -6.31
N CYS A 10 11.67 -13.90 -6.63
CA CYS A 10 10.54 -13.09 -6.24
C CYS A 10 9.37 -13.29 -7.21
N VAL A 11 8.31 -13.92 -6.70
CA VAL A 11 6.90 -13.70 -7.09
C VAL A 11 6.31 -14.68 -8.12
N ASP A 12 5.13 -15.23 -7.77
CA ASP A 12 4.23 -15.99 -8.65
C ASP A 12 3.91 -15.19 -9.92
N ALA A 13 3.78 -15.85 -11.07
CA ALA A 13 3.45 -15.21 -12.34
C ALA A 13 2.20 -14.31 -12.24
N ALA A 14 1.21 -14.68 -11.41
CA ALA A 14 0.01 -13.88 -11.20
C ALA A 14 0.30 -12.51 -10.56
N LEU A 15 1.22 -12.47 -9.59
CA LEU A 15 1.59 -11.28 -8.82
C LEU A 15 2.64 -10.41 -9.53
N ARG A 16 3.24 -10.91 -10.63
CA ARG A 16 4.33 -10.25 -11.34
C ARG A 16 3.98 -8.82 -11.76
N ARG A 17 2.75 -8.61 -12.25
CA ARG A 17 2.32 -7.28 -12.69
C ARG A 17 2.34 -6.27 -11.55
N HIS A 18 1.81 -6.62 -10.39
CA HIS A 18 1.81 -5.71 -9.25
C HIS A 18 3.22 -5.51 -8.69
N HIS A 19 4.03 -6.57 -8.67
CA HIS A 19 5.46 -6.47 -8.32
C HIS A 19 6.20 -5.45 -9.21
N ASP A 20 6.05 -5.53 -10.53
CA ASP A 20 6.69 -4.60 -11.46
C ASP A 20 6.23 -3.14 -11.23
N ARG A 21 4.95 -2.94 -10.89
CA ARG A 21 4.40 -1.62 -10.50
C ARG A 21 5.03 -1.09 -9.21
N LEU A 22 5.17 -1.94 -8.18
CA LEU A 22 5.83 -1.56 -6.93
C LEU A 22 7.30 -1.17 -7.13
N LEU A 23 8.01 -1.80 -8.09
CA LEU A 23 9.36 -1.37 -8.46
C LEU A 23 9.37 0.01 -9.14
N ALA A 24 8.33 0.32 -9.91
CA ALA A 24 8.23 1.58 -10.65
C ALA A 24 8.03 2.80 -9.74
N VAL A 25 7.52 2.63 -8.52
CA VAL A 25 7.29 3.69 -7.51
C VAL A 25 8.49 4.62 -7.30
N GLU A 26 9.72 4.13 -7.46
CA GLU A 26 10.91 4.98 -7.32
C GLU A 26 10.99 6.05 -8.42
N THR A 27 10.57 5.71 -9.63
CA THR A 27 10.80 6.51 -10.84
C THR A 27 9.53 7.03 -11.51
N ASP A 28 8.39 6.49 -11.13
CA ASP A 28 7.08 6.82 -11.67
C ASP A 28 6.19 7.39 -10.57
N GLY A 29 5.76 8.64 -10.76
CA GLY A 29 4.92 9.35 -9.81
C GLY A 29 3.49 8.83 -9.78
N ASP A 30 2.99 8.29 -10.90
CA ASP A 30 1.63 7.75 -10.98
C ASP A 30 1.58 6.43 -10.20
N GLU A 31 2.60 5.57 -10.32
CA GLU A 31 2.67 4.33 -9.54
C GLU A 31 2.87 4.59 -8.04
N LEU A 32 3.50 5.70 -7.66
CA LEU A 32 3.56 6.14 -6.27
C LEU A 32 2.18 6.55 -5.74
N LEU A 33 1.40 7.29 -6.54
CA LEU A 33 0.03 7.67 -6.18
C LEU A 33 -0.86 6.44 -6.06
N GLU A 34 -0.79 5.53 -7.02
CA GLU A 34 -1.53 4.26 -7.03
C GLU A 34 -1.23 3.39 -5.80
N LEU A 35 0.03 3.34 -5.35
CA LEU A 35 0.39 2.67 -4.09
C LEU A 35 -0.34 3.30 -2.89
N PHE A 36 -0.40 4.63 -2.82
CA PHE A 36 -1.10 5.31 -1.74
C PHE A 36 -2.62 5.18 -1.82
N GLU A 37 -3.20 5.23 -3.02
CA GLU A 37 -4.62 4.97 -3.23
C GLU A 37 -4.98 3.55 -2.76
N LEU A 38 -4.21 2.55 -3.19
CA LEU A 38 -4.36 1.18 -2.74
C LEU A 38 -4.23 1.06 -1.21
N ALA A 39 -3.28 1.78 -0.61
CA ALA A 39 -3.11 1.79 0.83
C ALA A 39 -4.35 2.35 1.55
N VAL A 40 -4.91 3.45 1.06
CA VAL A 40 -6.09 4.08 1.67
C VAL A 40 -7.31 3.16 1.57
N THR A 41 -7.55 2.57 0.40
CA THR A 41 -8.72 1.73 0.13
C THR A 41 -8.59 0.30 0.63
N TRP A 42 -7.41 -0.12 1.10
CA TRP A 42 -7.14 -1.52 1.50
C TRP A 42 -8.13 -2.08 2.52
N GLY A 43 -8.58 -1.24 3.46
CA GLY A 43 -9.57 -1.61 4.47
C GLY A 43 -11.02 -1.48 4.03
N GLU A 44 -11.29 -0.87 2.88
CA GLU A 44 -12.64 -0.53 2.41
C GLU A 44 -13.13 -1.46 1.30
N LEU A 45 -12.21 -2.00 0.49
CA LEU A 45 -12.52 -2.83 -0.67
C LEU A 45 -12.04 -4.28 -0.51
N ASP A 46 -12.74 -5.21 -1.14
CA ASP A 46 -12.37 -6.63 -1.15
C ASP A 46 -11.35 -6.93 -2.26
N TYR A 47 -10.08 -6.96 -1.88
CA TYR A 47 -8.96 -7.32 -2.74
C TYR A 47 -8.60 -8.82 -2.73
N SER A 48 -9.40 -9.68 -2.07
CA SER A 48 -9.06 -11.11 -1.85
C SER A 48 -8.89 -11.92 -3.14
N ARG A 49 -9.46 -11.46 -4.25
CA ARG A 49 -9.36 -12.10 -5.57
C ARG A 49 -8.35 -11.43 -6.50
N GLU A 50 -7.78 -10.30 -6.08
CA GLU A 50 -6.82 -9.58 -6.89
C GLU A 50 -5.40 -10.10 -6.61
N PRO A 51 -4.58 -10.27 -7.66
CA PRO A 51 -3.20 -10.69 -7.49
C PRO A 51 -2.34 -9.49 -7.06
N LEU A 52 -2.52 -9.07 -5.82
CA LEU A 52 -1.79 -7.98 -5.19
C LEU A 52 -0.84 -8.49 -4.10
N VAL A 53 0.25 -7.75 -3.91
CA VAL A 53 1.15 -7.94 -2.77
C VAL A 53 0.48 -7.26 -1.59
N PRO A 54 0.20 -7.97 -0.48
CA PRO A 54 -0.53 -7.40 0.63
C PRO A 54 0.35 -6.40 1.42
N PRO A 55 -0.25 -5.41 2.10
CA PRO A 55 0.47 -4.36 2.82
C PRO A 55 1.49 -4.86 3.83
N GLN A 56 1.22 -6.01 4.48
CA GLN A 56 2.14 -6.61 5.44
C GLN A 56 3.50 -7.00 4.82
N GLN A 57 3.56 -7.16 3.49
CA GLN A 57 4.77 -7.51 2.76
C GLN A 57 5.45 -6.30 2.10
N TRP A 58 4.84 -5.12 2.11
CA TRP A 58 5.38 -3.94 1.42
C TRP A 58 6.71 -3.44 2.02
N LEU A 59 6.87 -3.49 3.34
CA LEU A 59 8.13 -3.10 3.96
C LEU A 59 9.24 -4.11 3.65
N ASP A 60 8.94 -5.41 3.73
CA ASP A 60 9.87 -6.47 3.34
C ASP A 60 10.24 -6.37 1.86
N PHE A 61 9.27 -5.99 1.01
CA PHE A 61 9.52 -5.70 -0.40
C PHE A 61 10.56 -4.59 -0.57
N ALA A 62 10.43 -3.49 0.17
CA ALA A 62 11.42 -2.42 0.14
C ALA A 62 12.80 -2.90 0.61
N LEU A 63 12.88 -3.75 1.64
CA LEU A 63 14.15 -4.27 2.15
C LEU A 63 14.83 -5.25 1.19
N CYS A 64 14.06 -5.99 0.38
CA CYS A 64 14.59 -7.04 -0.50
C CYS A 64 15.07 -6.54 -1.88
N HIS A 65 14.73 -5.30 -2.26
CA HIS A 65 15.04 -4.77 -3.59
C HIS A 65 16.13 -3.68 -3.56
N GLN A 66 16.84 -3.55 -4.68
CA GLN A 66 17.85 -2.51 -4.85
C GLN A 66 17.22 -1.22 -5.37
N TRP A 67 17.30 -0.16 -4.57
CA TRP A 67 16.81 1.17 -4.90
C TRP A 67 17.97 2.13 -5.15
N ARG A 68 17.74 3.19 -5.94
CA ARG A 68 18.68 4.31 -6.07
C ARG A 68 18.74 5.15 -4.79
N ASP A 69 17.60 5.33 -4.13
CA ASP A 69 17.50 5.97 -2.80
C ASP A 69 16.78 5.04 -1.80
N PRO A 70 17.52 4.11 -1.16
CA PRO A 70 16.94 3.13 -0.24
C PRO A 70 16.20 3.77 0.93
N ASP A 71 16.74 4.86 1.50
CA ASP A 71 16.15 5.53 2.66
C ASP A 71 14.81 6.18 2.30
N ARG A 72 14.70 6.78 1.11
CA ARG A 72 13.42 7.29 0.60
C ARG A 72 12.42 6.16 0.38
N MET A 73 12.83 5.06 -0.25
CA MET A 73 11.92 3.95 -0.54
C MET A 73 11.43 3.26 0.74
N LEU A 74 12.29 3.11 1.75
CA LEU A 74 11.89 2.62 3.07
C LEU A 74 10.83 3.52 3.71
N ARG A 75 10.99 4.85 3.65
CA ARG A 75 9.98 5.80 4.15
C ARG A 75 8.65 5.69 3.40
N VAL A 76 8.69 5.58 2.06
CA VAL A 76 7.49 5.46 1.22
C VAL A 76 6.70 4.20 1.57
N PHE A 77 7.36 3.03 1.54
CA PHE A 77 6.70 1.75 1.81
C PHE A 77 6.26 1.61 3.27
N SER A 78 7.03 2.16 4.23
CA SER A 78 6.61 2.24 5.63
C SER A 78 5.32 3.07 5.78
N LEU A 79 5.26 4.24 5.15
CA LEU A 79 4.08 5.11 5.22
C LEU A 79 2.85 4.44 4.59
N ALA A 80 2.99 3.83 3.41
CA ALA A 80 1.90 3.10 2.77
C ALA A 80 1.38 1.95 3.64
N THR A 81 2.30 1.19 4.26
CA THR A 81 1.95 0.10 5.20
C THR A 81 1.16 0.61 6.40
N ASP A 82 1.56 1.75 6.98
CA ASP A 82 0.88 2.38 8.10
C ASP A 82 -0.52 2.86 7.75
N ILE A 83 -0.70 3.45 6.56
CA ILE A 83 -2.00 3.90 6.05
C ILE A 83 -2.94 2.70 5.93
N ALA A 84 -2.52 1.65 5.22
CA ALA A 84 -3.34 0.44 5.03
C ALA A 84 -3.70 -0.23 6.37
N SER A 85 -2.76 -0.28 7.31
CA SER A 85 -2.97 -0.85 8.64
C SER A 85 -3.98 -0.06 9.48
N ARG A 86 -4.15 1.25 9.22
CA ARG A 86 -5.15 2.10 9.89
C ARG A 86 -6.52 1.98 9.24
N SER A 87 -6.58 1.92 7.91
CA SER A 87 -7.84 1.74 7.18
C SER A 87 -8.57 0.47 7.64
N SER A 88 -7.86 -0.64 7.85
CA SER A 88 -8.44 -1.88 8.36
C SER A 88 -8.95 -1.82 9.82
N ARG A 89 -8.57 -0.80 10.59
CA ARG A 89 -9.03 -0.61 11.98
C ARG A 89 -10.28 0.28 12.08
N GLY A 90 -10.52 1.10 11.06
CA GLY A 90 -11.59 2.12 11.03
C GLY A 90 -13.01 1.56 11.14
N ASP A 91 -13.22 0.30 10.75
CA ASP A 91 -14.54 -0.36 10.78
C ASP A 91 -15.08 -0.68 12.18
N THR A 92 -14.25 -0.64 13.23
CA THR A 92 -14.71 -0.87 14.61
C THR A 92 -15.03 0.42 15.38
N ALA A 93 -14.65 1.58 14.84
CA ALA A 93 -14.88 2.89 15.45
C ALA A 93 -15.96 3.68 14.71
N ALA A 94 -17.10 3.07 14.39
CA ALA A 94 -18.32 3.79 14.07
C ALA A 94 -18.90 4.42 15.35
N ALA A 95 -18.21 5.42 15.91
CA ALA A 95 -18.79 6.35 16.87
C ALA A 95 -19.76 7.27 16.10
N PRO A 96 -20.95 7.57 16.66
CA PRO A 96 -21.99 8.28 15.92
C PRO A 96 -21.50 9.68 15.50
N ARG A 97 -21.59 9.94 14.19
CA ARG A 97 -21.35 11.26 13.61
C ARG A 97 -22.45 12.24 14.07
N ASN A 98 -22.17 12.95 15.16
CA ASN A 98 -22.73 14.23 15.61
C ASN A 98 -24.23 14.30 16.00
N PRO A 99 -24.58 14.63 17.27
CA PRO A 99 -25.95 14.88 17.70
C PRO A 99 -26.31 16.36 17.51
N VAL A 100 -26.75 16.77 16.31
CA VAL A 100 -27.19 18.16 16.06
C VAL A 100 -28.73 18.32 15.97
N PHE A 101 -29.52 17.25 16.11
CA PHE A 101 -30.98 17.36 16.19
C PHE A 101 -31.57 16.34 17.19
N ALA A 102 -31.40 16.59 18.48
CA ALA A 102 -32.14 15.85 19.51
C ALA A 102 -32.37 16.72 20.76
N ALA A 103 -33.09 17.83 20.60
CA ALA A 103 -33.84 18.49 21.68
C ALA A 103 -34.76 19.57 21.09
N ALA A 104 -35.87 19.14 20.52
CA ALA A 104 -37.09 19.95 20.43
C ALA A 104 -38.20 19.06 20.97
N GLY A 105 -38.63 19.33 22.21
CA GLY A 105 -39.64 18.60 22.97
C GLY A 105 -39.74 19.18 24.36
#